data_AF-A0A533XRN8-F1
#
_entry.id   AF-A0A533XRN8-F1
#
_cell.length_a   1.000
_cell.length_b   1.000
_cell.length_c   1.000
_cell.angle_alpha   90.00
_cell.angle_beta   90.00
_cell.angle_gamma   90.00
#
_symmetry.space_group_name_H-M   'P 1'
#
loop_
_entity.id
_entity.type
_entity.pdbx_description
1 polymer ?
#
loop_
_entity_poly.entity_id
_entity_poly.type
_entity_poly.pdbx_seq_one_letter_code
_entity_poly.pdbx_strand_id
1 'polypeptide(L)'
;MLPDQRPVPERVDVLMLLYPWYKDEVYRRRQQMIWLTAVSGFALVLLLFLALALPLSRPGHRLEPFLMVTGVLVLSISMLYFIHQQCVRHKMAKGILITLEQALGLYEDGRYLNDTSLYPRHWQNSGLGDRSEFIYHSIILSLAALVVSALLL
;
A
#
# COMPACT_ATOMS: atom_id res chain seq x y z
N MET A 1 12.27 -14.91 -44.01
CA MET A 1 13.13 -13.96 -43.29
C MET A 1 12.51 -13.78 -41.90
N LEU A 2 13.06 -14.42 -40.87
CA LEU A 2 12.68 -14.09 -39.49
C LEU A 2 13.30 -12.71 -39.16
N PRO A 3 12.55 -11.78 -38.56
CA PRO A 3 13.14 -10.52 -38.10
C PRO A 3 14.21 -10.83 -37.05
N ASP A 4 15.38 -10.22 -37.22
CA ASP A 4 16.53 -10.28 -36.31
C ASP A 4 16.08 -9.89 -34.90
N GLN A 5 15.98 -10.87 -34.00
CA GLN A 5 15.57 -10.68 -32.60
C GLN A 5 16.74 -10.23 -31.71
N ARG A 6 17.72 -9.51 -32.27
CA ARG A 6 18.72 -8.85 -31.44
C ARG A 6 18.06 -7.65 -30.76
N PRO A 7 18.14 -7.54 -29.43
CA PRO A 7 17.65 -6.34 -28.76
C PRO A 7 18.44 -5.14 -29.30
N VAL A 8 17.73 -4.20 -29.92
CA VAL A 8 18.30 -2.92 -30.35
C VAL A 8 18.90 -2.26 -29.09
N PRO A 9 20.20 -1.91 -29.07
CA PRO A 9 20.89 -1.45 -27.86
C PRO A 9 20.15 -0.27 -27.19
N GLU A 10 19.58 0.61 -28.00
CA GLU A 10 18.76 1.75 -27.58
C GLU A 10 17.53 1.37 -26.73
N ARG A 11 16.90 0.21 -26.98
CA ARG A 11 15.78 -0.28 -26.15
C ARG A 11 16.25 -0.77 -24.78
N VAL A 12 17.42 -1.41 -24.73
CA VAL A 12 17.98 -1.95 -23.49
C VAL A 12 18.38 -0.81 -22.56
N ASP A 13 18.95 0.27 -23.10
CA ASP A 13 19.32 1.46 -22.34
C ASP A 13 18.09 2.14 -21.71
N VAL A 14 17.00 2.27 -22.47
CA VAL A 14 15.73 2.82 -21.96
C VAL A 14 15.13 1.92 -20.86
N LEU A 15 15.18 0.59 -21.03
CA LEU A 15 14.73 -0.36 -20.01
C LEU A 15 15.59 -0.27 -18.74
N MET A 16 16.91 -0.15 -18.87
CA MET A 16 17.82 0.02 -17.74
C MET A 16 17.60 1.35 -17.01
N LEU A 17 17.19 2.41 -17.71
CA LEU A 17 16.82 3.69 -17.10
C LEU A 17 15.48 3.62 -16.36
N LEU A 18 14.48 2.95 -16.94
CA LEU A 18 13.13 2.81 -16.35
C LEU A 18 13.11 1.86 -15.16
N TYR A 19 13.97 0.84 -15.15
CA TYR A 19 14.03 -0.17 -14.10
C TYR A 19 14.18 0.40 -12.68
N PRO A 20 15.21 1.22 -12.36
CA PRO A 20 15.36 1.79 -11.02
C PRO A 20 14.19 2.70 -10.64
N TRP A 21 13.65 3.45 -11.60
CA TRP A 21 12.51 4.33 -11.34
C TRP A 21 11.25 3.56 -10.92
N TYR A 22 10.91 2.46 -11.61
CA TYR A 22 9.77 1.63 -11.23
C TYR A 22 10.03 0.86 -9.93
N LYS A 23 11.27 0.45 -9.67
CA LYS A 23 11.66 -0.16 -8.40
C LYS A 23 11.45 0.81 -7.24
N ASP A 24 11.91 2.05 -7.37
CA ASP A 24 11.71 3.10 -6.38
C ASP A 24 10.24 3.43 -6.19
N GLU A 25 9.45 3.46 -7.27
CA GLU A 25 8.01 3.70 -7.18
C GLU A 25 7.29 2.61 -6.37
N VAL A 26 7.63 1.33 -6.60
CA VAL A 26 7.08 0.21 -5.83
C VAL A 26 7.37 0.36 -4.34
N TYR A 27 8.62 0.69 -3.97
CA TYR A 27 9.00 0.92 -2.57
C TYR A 27 8.33 2.16 -1.97
N ARG A 28 8.33 3.27 -2.71
CA ARG A 28 7.71 4.54 -2.28
C ARG A 28 6.23 4.38 -1.98
N ARG A 29 5.49 3.65 -2.82
CA ARG A 29 4.05 3.40 -2.62
C ARG A 29 3.79 2.51 -1.41
N ARG A 30 4.63 1.49 -1.18
CA ARG A 30 4.55 0.66 0.03
C ARG A 30 4.79 1.49 1.29
N GLN A 31 5.80 2.36 1.25
CA GLN A 31 6.11 3.26 2.35
C GLN A 31 4.97 4.25 2.62
N GLN A 32 4.31 4.77 1.57
CA GLN A 32 3.14 5.62 1.70
C GLN A 32 1.95 4.89 2.35
N MET A 33 1.69 3.63 2.02
CA MET A 33 0.66 2.83 2.69
C MET A 33 0.95 2.66 4.19
N ILE A 34 2.20 2.39 4.55
CA ILE A 34 2.64 2.29 5.96
C ILE A 34 2.45 3.62 6.68
N TRP A 35 2.89 4.72 6.08
CA TRP A 35 2.75 6.06 6.65
C TRP A 35 1.30 6.47 6.86
N LEU A 36 0.43 6.25 5.87
CA LEU A 36 -1.00 6.52 5.99
C LEU A 36 -1.61 5.73 7.14
N THR A 37 -1.28 4.44 7.26
CA THR A 37 -1.78 3.58 8.33
C THR A 37 -1.24 4.02 9.70
N ALA A 38 0.03 4.39 9.79
CA ALA A 38 0.64 4.85 11.04
C ALA A 38 0.04 6.17 11.53
N VAL A 39 -0.12 7.16 10.64
CA VAL A 39 -0.68 8.48 10.98
C VAL A 39 -2.15 8.35 11.38
N SER A 40 -2.93 7.61 10.61
CA SER A 40 -4.35 7.38 10.92
C SER A 40 -4.54 6.56 12.19
N GLY A 41 -3.72 5.52 12.41
CA GLY A 41 -3.71 4.75 13.65
C GLY A 41 -3.37 5.60 14.86
N PHE A 42 -2.33 6.45 14.76
CA PHE A 42 -1.97 7.40 15.83
C PHE A 42 -3.12 8.37 16.14
N ALA A 43 -3.75 8.94 15.11
CA ALA A 43 -4.89 9.84 15.28
C ALA A 43 -6.07 9.15 15.98
N LEU A 44 -6.41 7.91 15.59
CA LEU A 44 -7.50 7.15 16.20
C LEU A 44 -7.20 6.75 17.64
N VAL A 45 -5.95 6.37 17.95
CA VAL A 45 -5.53 6.08 19.34
C VAL A 45 -5.62 7.34 20.20
N LEU A 46 -5.18 8.49 19.68
CA LEU A 46 -5.30 9.77 20.39
C LEU A 46 -6.76 10.14 20.66
N LEU A 47 -7.64 9.95 19.66
CA LEU A 47 -9.08 10.16 19.81
C LEU A 47 -9.69 9.20 20.83
N LEU A 48 -9.26 7.94 20.86
CA LEU A 48 -9.70 6.97 21.85
C LEU A 48 -9.32 7.41 23.28
N PHE A 49 -8.07 7.84 23.48
CA PHE A 49 -7.63 8.38 24.78
C PHE A 49 -8.45 9.60 25.19
N LEU A 50 -8.72 10.51 24.24
CA LEU A 50 -9.51 11.71 24.51
C LEU A 50 -10.97 11.36 24.88
N ALA A 51 -11.59 10.42 24.16
CA ALA A 51 -12.94 9.95 24.43
C ALA A 51 -13.06 9.31 25.82
N LEU A 52 -12.05 8.55 26.26
CA LEU A 52 -12.03 7.92 27.58
C LEU A 52 -11.68 8.89 28.72
N ALA A 53 -10.85 9.92 28.45
CA ALA A 53 -10.39 10.85 29.47
C ALA A 53 -11.38 12.00 29.73
N LEU A 54 -12.18 12.39 28.74
CA LEU A 54 -13.15 13.47 28.88
C LEU A 54 -14.53 12.93 29.29
N PRO A 55 -15.17 13.47 30.32
CA PRO A 55 -16.56 13.14 30.64
C PRO A 55 -17.48 13.83 29.61
N LEU A 56 -17.68 13.20 28.45
CA LEU A 56 -18.58 13.68 27.39
C LEU A 56 -20.07 13.54 27.76
N SER A 57 -20.39 12.69 28.74
CA SER A 57 -21.74 12.47 29.24
C SER A 57 -22.14 13.55 30.27
N ARG A 58 -22.19 14.82 29.84
CA ARG A 58 -22.91 15.86 30.60
C ARG A 58 -24.36 15.94 30.11
N PRO A 59 -25.35 15.88 31.00
CA PRO A 59 -26.76 15.96 30.61
C PRO A 59 -27.06 17.33 30.00
N GLY A 60 -27.18 17.41 28.67
CA GLY A 60 -27.55 18.65 27.96
C GLY A 60 -27.06 18.78 26.51
N HIS A 61 -26.05 18.02 26.07
CA HIS A 61 -25.49 18.12 24.71
C HIS A 61 -25.63 16.82 23.91
N ARG A 62 -26.82 16.60 23.32
CA ARG A 62 -27.10 15.41 22.51
C ARG A 62 -26.42 15.41 21.13
N LEU A 63 -25.96 16.55 20.61
CA LEU A 63 -25.42 16.66 19.24
C LEU A 63 -23.91 16.39 19.14
N GLU A 64 -23.16 16.62 20.21
CA GLU A 64 -21.69 16.46 20.26
C GLU A 64 -21.21 15.03 19.92
N PRO A 65 -21.76 13.95 20.51
CA PRO A 65 -21.30 12.60 20.19
C PRO A 65 -21.58 12.19 18.74
N PHE A 66 -22.71 12.64 18.15
CA PHE A 66 -23.02 12.35 16.74
C PHE A 66 -22.04 13.04 15.79
N LEU A 67 -21.63 14.28 16.08
CA LEU A 67 -20.63 15.00 15.28
C LEU A 67 -19.26 14.31 15.39
N MET A 68 -18.86 13.87 16.59
CA MET A 68 -17.60 13.15 16.78
C MET A 68 -17.59 11.80 16.06
N VAL A 69 -18.66 11.01 16.19
CA VAL A 69 -18.81 9.73 15.46
C VAL A 69 -18.75 9.96 13.96
N THR A 70 -19.45 10.98 13.46
CA THR A 70 -19.42 11.33 12.03
C THR A 70 -18.00 11.70 11.59
N GLY A 71 -17.27 12.50 12.39
CA GLY A 71 -15.89 12.86 12.14
C GLY A 71 -14.95 11.65 12.08
N VAL A 72 -15.09 10.72 13.02
CA VAL A 72 -14.33 9.46 13.04
C VAL A 72 -14.63 8.62 11.80
N LEU A 73 -15.90 8.46 11.43
CA LEU A 73 -16.29 7.72 10.23
C LEU A 73 -15.73 8.35 8.95
N VAL A 74 -15.85 9.67 8.79
CA VAL A 74 -15.32 10.38 7.62
C VAL A 74 -13.81 10.23 7.53
N LEU A 75 -13.10 10.41 8.65
CA LEU A 75 -11.65 10.21 8.72
C LEU A 75 -11.28 8.77 8.32
N SER A 76 -11.89 7.78 8.97
CA SER A 76 -11.59 6.36 8.74
C SER A 76 -11.89 5.93 7.30
N ILE A 77 -13.05 6.27 6.76
CA ILE A 77 -13.43 5.96 5.37
C ILE A 77 -12.44 6.61 4.39
N SER A 78 -12.07 7.87 4.62
CA SER A 78 -11.10 8.57 3.76
C SER A 78 -9.74 7.88 3.77
N MET A 79 -9.27 7.45 4.95
CA MET A 79 -7.98 6.76 5.08
C MET A 79 -8.01 5.37 4.42
N LEU A 80 -9.09 4.61 4.59
CA LEU A 80 -9.29 3.34 3.89
C LEU A 80 -9.23 3.52 2.37
N TYR A 81 -9.88 4.55 1.85
CA TYR A 81 -9.86 4.90 0.43
C TYR A 81 -8.44 5.25 -0.05
N PHE A 82 -7.70 6.10 0.67
CA PHE A 82 -6.33 6.45 0.29
C PHE A 82 -5.38 5.25 0.32
N ILE A 83 -5.50 4.36 1.33
CA ILE A 83 -4.71 3.13 1.40
C ILE A 83 -5.03 2.22 0.21
N HIS A 84 -6.31 2.04 -0.11
CA HIS A 84 -6.74 1.25 -1.28
C HIS A 84 -6.16 1.83 -2.57
N GLN A 85 -6.25 3.15 -2.75
CA GLN A 85 -5.69 3.83 -3.92
C GLN A 85 -4.18 3.61 -4.05
N GLN A 86 -3.42 3.70 -2.97
CA GLN A 86 -1.98 3.42 -2.99
C GLN A 86 -1.69 1.94 -3.26
N CYS A 87 -2.52 1.03 -2.77
CA CYS A 87 -2.37 -0.41 -3.03
C CYS A 87 -2.57 -0.73 -4.51
N VAL A 88 -3.63 -0.20 -5.14
CA VAL A 88 -3.88 -0.38 -6.58
C VAL A 88 -2.69 0.16 -7.39
N ARG A 89 -2.19 1.35 -7.06
CA ARG A 89 -1.02 1.94 -7.73
C ARG A 89 0.25 1.13 -7.52
N HIS A 90 0.46 0.59 -6.32
CA HIS A 90 1.57 -0.32 -6.03
C HIS A 90 1.50 -1.59 -6.87
N LYS A 91 0.32 -2.22 -6.96
CA LYS A 91 0.09 -3.42 -7.78
C LYS A 91 0.37 -3.14 -9.27
N MET A 92 -0.06 -1.99 -9.80
CA MET A 92 0.25 -1.57 -11.17
C MET A 92 1.75 -1.38 -11.40
N ALA A 93 2.43 -0.63 -10.53
CA ALA A 93 3.87 -0.39 -10.63
C ALA A 93 4.67 -1.71 -10.55
N LYS A 94 4.26 -2.62 -9.67
CA LYS A 94 4.86 -3.95 -9.53
C LYS A 94 4.65 -4.80 -10.78
N GLY A 95 3.46 -4.74 -11.41
CA GLY A 95 3.19 -5.40 -12.67
C GLY A 95 4.13 -4.93 -13.78
N ILE A 96 4.29 -3.61 -13.93
CA ILE A 96 5.22 -3.03 -14.91
C ILE A 96 6.67 -3.42 -14.61
N LEU A 97 7.07 -3.40 -13.34
CA LEU A 97 8.41 -3.84 -12.93
C LEU A 97 8.68 -5.29 -13.36
N ILE A 98 7.74 -6.21 -13.10
CA ILE A 98 7.87 -7.61 -13.52
C ILE A 98 8.01 -7.73 -15.05
N THR A 99 7.24 -6.96 -15.82
CA THR A 99 7.36 -6.93 -17.28
C THR A 99 8.73 -6.42 -17.73
N LEU A 100 9.28 -5.38 -17.08
CA LEU A 100 10.65 -4.89 -17.35
C LEU A 100 11.70 -5.96 -17.03
N GLU A 101 11.56 -6.64 -15.89
CA GLU A 101 12.48 -7.69 -15.46
C GLU A 101 12.45 -8.92 -16.39
N GLN A 102 11.27 -9.27 -16.92
CA GLN A 102 11.12 -10.28 -17.97
C GLN A 102 11.76 -9.84 -19.28
N ALA A 103 11.55 -8.59 -19.71
CA ALA A 103 12.15 -8.05 -20.94
C ALA A 103 13.69 -7.97 -20.87
N LEU A 104 14.24 -7.70 -19.70
CA LEU A 104 15.68 -7.75 -19.42
C LEU A 104 16.19 -9.20 -19.28
N GLY A 105 15.30 -10.19 -19.13
CA GLY A 105 15.67 -11.59 -18.92
C GLY A 105 16.33 -11.87 -17.57
N LEU A 106 15.98 -11.11 -16.53
CA LEU A 106 16.54 -11.30 -15.19
C LEU A 106 16.10 -12.63 -14.55
N TYR A 107 15.07 -13.26 -15.12
CA TYR A 107 14.57 -14.58 -14.74
C TYR A 107 15.12 -15.74 -15.59
N GLU A 108 15.94 -15.45 -16.61
CA GLU A 108 16.53 -16.48 -17.48
C GLU A 108 17.82 -17.03 -16.84
N ASP A 109 17.97 -18.35 -16.86
CA ASP A 109 19.16 -19.01 -16.32
C ASP A 109 20.34 -18.83 -17.27
N GLY A 110 21.53 -18.56 -16.75
CA GLY A 110 22.74 -18.43 -17.59
C GLY A 110 22.89 -17.09 -18.31
N ARG A 111 21.89 -16.18 -18.26
CA ARG A 111 21.99 -14.87 -18.92
C ARG A 111 22.92 -13.89 -18.19
N TYR A 112 22.93 -13.93 -16.85
CA TYR A 112 23.73 -13.01 -16.01
C TYR A 112 24.61 -13.72 -14.98
N LEU A 113 24.19 -14.89 -14.51
CA LEU A 113 24.95 -15.75 -13.59
C LEU A 113 25.12 -17.13 -14.24
N ASN A 114 26.26 -17.77 -14.04
CA ASN A 114 26.46 -19.14 -14.50
C ASN A 114 25.46 -20.07 -13.80
N ASP A 115 24.74 -20.88 -14.59
CA ASP A 115 23.78 -21.91 -14.16
C ASP A 115 22.59 -21.48 -13.30
N THR A 116 22.39 -20.17 -13.07
CA THR A 116 21.24 -19.66 -12.30
C THR A 116 20.70 -18.35 -12.87
N SER A 117 19.42 -18.08 -12.63
CA SER A 117 18.78 -16.79 -12.92
C SER A 117 19.10 -15.76 -11.83
N LEU A 118 19.17 -14.48 -12.21
CA LEU A 118 19.43 -13.40 -11.27
C LEU A 118 18.28 -13.24 -10.26
N TYR A 119 17.04 -13.42 -10.72
CA TYR A 119 15.86 -13.44 -9.86
C TYR A 119 15.15 -14.79 -9.89
N PRO A 120 14.70 -15.29 -8.72
CA PRO A 120 13.91 -16.52 -8.65
C PRO A 120 12.62 -16.41 -9.47
N ARG A 121 12.27 -17.44 -10.23
CA ARG A 121 11.05 -17.45 -11.06
C ARG A 121 9.75 -17.23 -10.28
N HIS A 122 9.69 -17.64 -9.01
CA HIS A 122 8.51 -17.43 -8.17
C HIS A 122 8.26 -15.94 -7.84
N TRP A 123 9.25 -15.05 -8.01
CA TRP A 123 9.09 -13.61 -7.78
C TRP A 123 8.19 -12.94 -8.83
N GLN A 124 8.08 -13.53 -10.02
CA GLN A 124 7.12 -13.09 -11.06
C GLN A 124 5.68 -13.13 -10.56
N ASN A 125 5.38 -14.03 -9.62
CA ASN A 125 4.06 -14.22 -9.04
C ASN A 125 3.92 -13.62 -7.64
N SER A 126 4.94 -12.93 -7.13
CA SER A 126 4.98 -12.40 -5.76
C SER A 126 3.92 -11.32 -5.47
N GLY A 127 3.20 -10.81 -6.48
CA GLY A 127 2.07 -9.89 -6.31
C GLY A 127 0.75 -10.57 -5.92
N LEU A 128 0.59 -11.87 -6.21
CA LEU A 128 -0.69 -12.58 -6.06
C LEU A 128 -1.06 -12.90 -4.60
N GLY A 129 -0.08 -12.90 -3.69
CA GLY A 129 -0.28 -13.21 -2.27
C GLY A 129 -0.28 -12.00 -1.33
N ASP A 130 -0.32 -10.78 -1.85
CA ASP A 130 -0.18 -9.59 -1.02
C ASP A 130 -1.45 -9.33 -0.18
N ARG A 131 -1.37 -9.64 1.12
CA ARG A 131 -2.42 -9.41 2.12
C ARG A 131 -2.29 -8.06 2.84
N SER A 132 -1.33 -7.22 2.45
CA SER A 132 -1.02 -5.96 3.15
C SER A 132 -2.23 -5.02 3.23
N GLU A 133 -2.98 -4.89 2.14
CA GLU A 133 -4.20 -4.08 2.07
C GLU A 133 -5.22 -4.49 3.14
N PHE A 134 -5.51 -5.79 3.24
CA PHE A 134 -6.43 -6.33 4.23
C PHE A 134 -5.95 -6.04 5.66
N ILE A 135 -4.65 -6.21 5.92
CA ILE A 135 -4.05 -5.92 7.23
C ILE A 135 -4.25 -4.44 7.58
N TYR A 136 -3.89 -3.51 6.69
CA TYR A 136 -4.02 -2.08 6.95
C TYR A 136 -5.48 -1.66 7.16
N HIS A 137 -6.40 -2.14 6.32
CA HIS A 137 -7.82 -1.88 6.50
C HIS A 137 -8.35 -2.43 7.83
N SER A 138 -7.96 -3.64 8.22
CA SER A 138 -8.38 -4.24 9.49
C SER A 138 -7.94 -3.43 10.72
N ILE A 139 -6.73 -2.86 10.69
CA ILE A 139 -6.21 -1.99 11.76
C ILE A 139 -7.07 -0.73 11.89
N ILE A 140 -7.35 -0.04 10.77
CA ILE A 140 -8.15 1.18 10.79
C ILE A 140 -9.60 0.90 11.21
N LEU A 141 -10.21 -0.17 10.72
CA LEU A 141 -11.58 -0.54 11.09
C LEU A 141 -11.71 -0.90 12.57
N SER A 142 -10.78 -1.71 13.09
CA SER A 142 -10.79 -2.10 14.51
C SER A 142 -10.60 -0.90 15.44
N LEU A 143 -9.66 -0.01 15.15
CA LEU A 143 -9.46 1.22 15.92
C LEU A 143 -10.65 2.17 15.82
N ALA A 144 -11.21 2.35 14.63
CA ALA A 144 -12.39 3.20 14.44
C ALA A 144 -13.60 2.68 15.24
N ALA A 145 -13.82 1.36 15.22
CA ALA A 145 -14.87 0.72 16.00
C ALA A 145 -14.67 0.97 17.51
N LEU A 146 -13.45 0.83 18.03
CA LEU A 146 -13.14 1.12 19.43
C LEU A 146 -13.43 2.57 19.80
N VAL A 147 -13.04 3.54 18.96
CA VAL A 147 -13.32 4.97 19.20
C VAL A 147 -14.82 5.23 19.22
N VAL A 148 -15.57 4.70 18.24
CA VAL A 148 -17.03 4.86 18.18
C VAL A 148 -17.69 4.23 19.40
N SER A 149 -17.28 3.03 19.81
CA SER A 149 -17.78 2.39 21.03
C SER A 149 -17.52 3.25 22.26
N ALA A 150 -16.32 3.82 22.41
CA ALA A 150 -15.98 4.68 23.54
C ALA A 150 -16.80 5.99 23.57
N LEU A 151 -17.12 6.57 22.41
CA LEU A 151 -17.95 7.78 22.31
C LEU A 151 -19.43 7.55 22.62
N LEU A 152 -19.90 6.31 22.51
CA LEU A 152 -21.30 5.93 22.76
C LEU A 152 -21.55 5.38 24.17
N LEU A 153 -20.49 5.21 24.97
CA LEU A 153 -20.50 4.64 26.31
C LEU A 153 -20.69 5.74 27.36
#